data_AF-A0A7S4IUH3-F1
#
_entry.id   AF-A0A7S4IUH3-F1
#
_cell.length_a   1.000
_cell.length_b   1.000
_cell.length_c   1.000
_cell.angle_alpha   90.00
_cell.angle_beta   90.00
_cell.angle_gamma   90.00
#
_symmetry.space_group_name_H-M   'P 1'
#
loop_
_entity.id
_entity.type
_entity.pdbx_description
1 polymer ?
#
loop_
_entity_poly.entity_id
_entity_poly.type
_entity_poly.pdbx_seq_one_letter_code
_entity_poly.pdbx_strand_id
1 'polypeptide(L)'
;FNIAAVINLFPTFQHLYEGLSPSIQWLIQPGLRHFASLLTGVVPVSWKRYLVREYSTGLGTAAQDVVAAGFNRYSVLHNVLYMAKTEGQDICELEPELIEPLQSTHFLYGTADQYTPMEQINHFRVTYPNANVIMADDSCKHAFCVCPEQSKQVAETTASCIQETCSLNYSP
;
A
#
# COMPACT_ATOMS: atom_id res chain seq x y z
N PHE A 1 -25.46 -11.19 10.51
CA PHE A 1 -24.94 -9.81 10.41
C PHE A 1 -25.48 -9.19 9.13
N ASN A 2 -25.95 -7.95 9.17
CA ASN A 2 -26.34 -7.22 7.96
C ASN A 2 -25.12 -6.39 7.52
N ILE A 3 -24.40 -6.86 6.49
CA ILE A 3 -23.20 -6.20 5.97
C ILE A 3 -23.64 -5.27 4.85
N ALA A 4 -23.45 -3.96 5.03
CA ALA A 4 -23.89 -2.96 4.06
C ALA A 4 -23.03 -2.91 2.79
N ALA A 5 -21.71 -3.03 2.93
CA ALA A 5 -20.76 -3.06 1.83
C ALA A 5 -19.46 -3.74 2.29
N VAL A 6 -18.76 -4.38 1.34
CA VAL A 6 -17.39 -4.89 1.53
C VAL A 6 -16.48 -4.06 0.65
N ILE A 7 -15.50 -3.39 1.25
CA ILE A 7 -14.60 -2.48 0.53
C ILE A 7 -13.16 -2.90 0.82
N ASN A 8 -12.43 -3.24 -0.23
CA ASN A 8 -11.02 -3.55 -0.16
C ASN A 8 -10.20 -2.30 -0.51
N LEU A 9 -9.39 -1.85 0.45
CA LEU A 9 -8.65 -0.59 0.37
C LEU A 9 -7.22 -0.86 -0.08
N PHE A 10 -6.87 -0.33 -1.25
CA PHE A 10 -5.54 -0.42 -1.85
C PHE A 10 -5.01 -1.86 -1.89
N PRO A 11 -5.79 -2.84 -2.39
CA PRO A 11 -5.31 -4.20 -2.44
C PRO A 11 -4.19 -4.33 -3.49
N THR A 12 -3.17 -5.12 -3.18
CA THR A 12 -2.17 -5.54 -4.15
C THR A 12 -2.28 -7.05 -4.31
N PHE A 13 -2.82 -7.47 -5.45
CA PHE A 13 -3.16 -8.88 -5.69
C PHE A 13 -2.16 -9.63 -6.56
N GLN A 14 -1.28 -8.91 -7.26
CA GLN A 14 -0.37 -9.49 -8.22
C GLN A 14 0.82 -8.56 -8.44
N HIS A 15 1.92 -9.12 -8.93
CA HIS A 15 3.09 -8.37 -9.38
C HIS A 15 3.61 -7.31 -8.39
N LEU A 16 3.53 -7.56 -7.07
CA LEU A 16 3.94 -6.57 -6.05
C LEU A 16 5.41 -6.18 -6.22
N TYR A 17 6.27 -7.12 -6.61
CA TYR A 17 7.69 -6.86 -6.85
C TYR A 17 7.92 -5.78 -7.91
N GLU A 18 7.10 -5.75 -8.97
CA GLU A 18 7.21 -4.78 -10.05
C GLU A 18 6.82 -3.36 -9.59
N GLY A 19 5.93 -3.28 -8.59
CA GLY A 19 5.56 -2.03 -7.95
C GLY A 19 6.58 -1.48 -6.94
N LEU A 20 7.59 -2.27 -6.56
CA LEU A 20 8.68 -1.78 -5.72
C LEU A 20 9.59 -0.86 -6.52
N SER A 21 10.03 0.24 -5.91
CA SER A 21 10.98 1.14 -6.55
C SER A 21 12.32 0.43 -6.83
N PRO A 22 13.04 0.79 -7.91
CA PRO A 22 14.28 0.11 -8.29
C PRO A 22 15.32 0.07 -7.16
N SER A 23 15.43 1.14 -6.37
CA SER A 23 16.34 1.17 -5.22
C SER A 23 16.00 0.13 -4.16
N ILE A 24 14.70 -0.09 -3.89
CA ILE A 24 14.24 -1.10 -2.94
C ILE A 24 14.47 -2.51 -3.50
N GLN A 25 14.20 -2.75 -4.78
CA GLN A 25 14.46 -4.05 -5.41
C GLN A 25 15.93 -4.50 -5.29
N TRP A 26 16.87 -3.55 -5.40
CA TRP A 26 18.29 -3.81 -5.13
C TRP A 26 18.55 -4.06 -3.63
N LEU A 27 17.95 -3.25 -2.76
CA LEU A 27 18.19 -3.28 -1.31
C LEU A 27 17.70 -4.57 -0.63
N ILE A 28 16.65 -5.20 -1.15
CA ILE A 28 16.08 -6.43 -0.60
C ILE A 28 16.92 -7.69 -0.89
N GLN A 29 17.91 -7.61 -1.79
CA GLN A 29 18.79 -8.74 -2.10
C GLN A 29 19.64 -9.14 -0.89
N PRO A 30 19.88 -10.45 -0.63
CA PRO A 30 20.45 -10.92 0.64
C PRO A 30 21.73 -10.20 1.08
N GLY A 31 22.69 -10.01 0.16
CA GLY A 31 23.95 -9.32 0.46
C GLY A 31 23.77 -7.84 0.77
N LEU A 32 23.03 -7.12 -0.09
CA LEU A 32 22.78 -5.69 0.09
C LEU A 32 21.90 -5.39 1.30
N ARG A 33 20.93 -6.27 1.59
CA ARG A 33 20.08 -6.18 2.77
C ARG A 33 20.91 -6.26 4.05
N HIS A 34 21.81 -7.24 4.16
CA HIS A 34 22.71 -7.36 5.31
C HIS A 34 23.61 -6.13 5.42
N PHE A 35 24.20 -5.69 4.32
CA PHE A 35 25.05 -4.50 4.28
C PHE A 35 24.30 -3.24 4.75
N ALA A 36 23.13 -2.97 4.18
CA ALA A 36 22.30 -1.83 4.55
C ALA A 36 21.85 -1.88 6.02
N SER A 37 21.53 -3.08 6.52
CA SER A 37 21.17 -3.27 7.92
C SER A 37 22.35 -3.00 8.84
N LEU A 38 23.58 -3.39 8.47
CA LEU A 38 24.79 -3.07 9.24
C LEU A 38 25.09 -1.56 9.27
N LEU A 39 24.84 -0.83 8.18
CA LEU A 39 25.01 0.63 8.14
C LEU A 39 24.15 1.35 9.18
N THR A 40 23.06 0.74 9.66
CA THR A 40 22.27 1.30 10.77
C THR A 40 23.10 1.46 12.05
N GLY A 41 24.16 0.68 12.28
CA GLY A 41 25.04 0.86 13.45
C GLY A 41 26.05 2.00 13.29
N VAL A 42 26.34 2.41 12.05
CA VAL A 42 27.44 3.34 11.71
C VAL A 42 26.91 4.74 11.42
N VAL A 43 25.75 4.85 10.79
CA VAL A 43 25.19 6.15 10.40
C VAL A 43 24.63 6.89 11.63
N PRO A 44 24.98 8.17 11.84
CA PRO A 44 24.43 8.97 12.94
C PRO A 44 22.90 9.07 12.89
N VAL A 45 22.24 9.05 14.04
CA VAL A 45 20.78 9.17 14.16
C VAL A 45 20.24 10.45 13.50
N SER A 46 20.98 11.56 13.62
CA SER A 46 20.60 12.84 13.02
C SER A 46 20.51 12.77 11.49
N TRP A 47 21.42 12.02 10.85
CA TRP A 47 21.42 11.83 9.39
C TRP A 47 20.25 10.96 8.96
N LYS A 48 19.96 9.88 9.70
CA LYS A 48 18.79 9.03 9.41
C LYS A 48 17.49 9.81 9.52
N ARG A 49 17.33 10.61 10.58
CA ARG A 49 16.15 11.47 10.75
C ARG A 49 16.01 12.48 9.61
N TYR A 50 17.11 13.08 9.19
CA TYR A 50 17.13 13.97 8.04
C TYR A 50 16.69 13.27 6.75
N LEU A 51 17.27 12.09 6.45
CA LEU A 51 16.89 11.29 5.28
C LEU A 51 15.41 10.88 5.33
N VAL A 52 14.93 10.40 6.47
CA VAL A 52 13.51 10.04 6.62
C VAL A 52 12.63 11.26 6.33
N ARG A 53 12.94 12.44 6.86
CA ARG A 53 12.16 13.66 6.59
C ARG A 53 12.18 14.08 5.13
N GLU A 54 13.34 14.00 4.48
CA GLU A 54 13.51 14.40 3.08
C GLU A 54 12.75 13.47 2.13
N TYR A 55 12.81 12.15 2.36
CA TYR A 55 12.22 11.15 1.46
C TYR A 55 10.79 10.74 1.85
N SER A 56 10.31 11.12 3.03
CA SER A 56 8.95 10.80 3.55
C SER A 56 8.01 12.00 3.50
N THR A 57 8.07 12.78 2.40
CA THR A 57 7.18 13.91 2.20
C THR A 57 5.72 13.43 2.15
N GLY A 58 4.91 13.95 3.08
CA GLY A 58 3.50 13.58 3.27
C GLY A 58 3.21 12.66 4.46
N LEU A 59 4.21 11.97 5.02
CA LEU A 59 4.02 11.23 6.27
C LEU A 59 3.83 12.19 7.45
N GLY A 60 2.90 11.84 8.35
CA GLY A 60 2.74 12.56 9.62
C GLY A 60 4.03 12.55 10.45
N THR A 61 4.28 13.60 11.24
CA THR A 61 5.51 13.75 12.05
C THR A 61 5.74 12.56 12.98
N ALA A 62 4.69 12.04 13.61
CA ALA A 62 4.75 10.86 14.45
C ALA A 62 5.19 9.60 13.67
N ALA A 63 4.69 9.42 12.44
CA ALA A 63 5.08 8.29 11.60
C ALA A 63 6.55 8.40 11.16
N GLN A 64 7.00 9.60 10.80
CA GLN A 64 8.41 9.87 10.47
C GLN A 64 9.34 9.54 11.65
N ASP A 65 8.97 9.89 12.88
CA ASP A 65 9.77 9.60 14.07
C ASP A 65 9.84 8.09 14.36
N VAL A 66 8.73 7.35 14.19
CA VAL A 66 8.70 5.89 14.31
C VAL A 66 9.60 5.23 13.26
N VAL A 67 9.50 5.68 12.01
CA VAL A 67 10.32 5.18 10.90
C VAL A 67 11.79 5.44 11.19
N ALA A 68 12.16 6.65 11.60
CA ALA A 68 13.54 7.00 11.93
C ALA A 68 14.09 6.20 13.11
N ALA A 69 13.27 5.89 14.12
CA ALA A 69 13.64 5.02 15.22
C ALA A 69 13.84 3.56 14.78
N GLY A 70 12.99 3.07 13.87
CA GLY A 70 13.11 1.75 13.25
C GLY A 70 14.39 1.59 12.42
N PHE A 71 14.71 2.58 11.60
CA PHE A 71 15.98 2.65 10.83
C PHE A 71 17.24 2.64 11.72
N ASN A 72 17.11 2.87 13.04
CA ASN A 72 18.23 2.79 13.96
C ASN A 72 18.54 1.36 14.43
N ARG A 73 17.69 0.39 14.12
CA ARG A 73 17.81 -1.00 14.58
C ARG A 73 18.07 -1.93 13.41
N TYR A 74 19.22 -2.62 13.45
CA TYR A 74 19.58 -3.64 12.48
C TYR A 74 18.44 -4.62 12.21
N SER A 75 17.85 -5.19 13.27
CA SER A 75 16.81 -6.21 13.15
C SER A 75 15.54 -5.66 12.48
N VAL A 76 15.16 -4.42 12.76
CA VAL A 76 13.97 -3.81 12.16
C VAL A 76 14.19 -3.62 10.66
N LEU A 77 15.29 -2.98 10.26
CA LEU A 77 15.56 -2.76 8.83
C LEU A 77 15.73 -4.08 8.08
N HIS A 78 16.48 -5.04 8.66
CA HIS A 78 16.68 -6.35 8.06
C HIS A 78 15.35 -7.09 7.85
N ASN A 79 14.47 -7.07 8.86
CA ASN A 79 13.19 -7.77 8.80
C ASN A 79 12.23 -7.10 7.82
N VAL A 80 12.16 -5.77 7.77
CA VAL A 80 11.33 -5.05 6.79
C VAL A 80 11.76 -5.36 5.36
N LEU A 81 13.06 -5.33 5.09
CA LEU A 81 13.60 -5.68 3.77
C LEU A 81 13.45 -7.18 3.45
N TYR A 82 13.42 -8.04 4.47
CA TYR A 82 13.13 -9.45 4.30
C TYR A 82 11.66 -9.67 3.93
N MET A 83 10.73 -9.04 4.65
CA MET A 83 9.29 -9.11 4.36
C MET A 83 8.98 -8.57 2.97
N ALA A 84 9.51 -7.40 2.60
CA ALA A 84 9.35 -6.84 1.26
C ALA A 84 9.86 -7.80 0.17
N LYS A 85 10.93 -8.57 0.44
CA LYS A 85 11.40 -9.60 -0.48
C LYS A 85 10.40 -10.75 -0.58
N THR A 86 10.01 -11.33 0.55
CA THR A 86 9.15 -12.52 0.56
C THR A 86 7.77 -12.20 0.01
N GLU A 87 7.15 -11.10 0.43
CA GLU A 87 5.86 -10.65 -0.09
C GLU A 87 5.91 -10.36 -1.59
N GLY A 88 6.98 -9.73 -2.07
CA GLY A 88 7.16 -9.52 -3.51
C GLY A 88 7.33 -10.82 -4.32
N GLN A 89 7.81 -11.90 -3.69
CA GLN A 89 7.93 -13.22 -4.31
C GLN A 89 6.64 -14.04 -4.21
N ASP A 90 5.84 -13.81 -3.17
CA ASP A 90 4.60 -14.54 -2.94
C ASP A 90 3.45 -13.93 -3.74
N ILE A 91 3.36 -12.60 -3.80
CA ILE A 91 2.31 -11.85 -4.53
C ILE A 91 2.75 -11.65 -5.98
N CYS A 92 2.87 -12.76 -6.71
CA CYS A 92 3.19 -12.76 -8.14
C CYS A 92 1.94 -12.76 -9.02
N GLU A 93 0.98 -13.65 -8.72
CA GLU A 93 -0.20 -13.89 -9.55
C GLU A 93 -1.47 -13.69 -8.73
N LEU A 94 -2.54 -13.27 -9.40
CA LEU A 94 -3.86 -13.14 -8.79
C LEU A 94 -4.42 -14.53 -8.43
N GLU A 95 -4.59 -14.79 -7.14
CA GLU A 95 -5.14 -16.06 -6.67
C GLU A 95 -6.64 -16.19 -7.00
N PRO A 96 -7.09 -17.33 -7.55
CA PRO A 96 -8.48 -17.52 -7.92
C PRO A 96 -9.49 -17.40 -6.77
N GLU A 97 -9.06 -17.68 -5.55
CA GLU A 97 -9.91 -17.61 -4.35
C GLU A 97 -10.28 -16.15 -4.00
N LEU A 98 -9.45 -15.19 -4.43
CA LEU A 98 -9.73 -13.75 -4.31
C LEU A 98 -10.74 -13.28 -5.36
N ILE A 99 -11.10 -14.13 -6.34
CA ILE A 99 -12.01 -13.81 -7.45
C ILE A 99 -13.49 -14.00 -7.07
N GLU A 100 -13.81 -14.98 -6.25
CA GLU A 100 -15.20 -15.31 -5.92
C GLU A 100 -15.99 -14.15 -5.26
N PRO A 101 -15.40 -13.31 -4.39
CA PRO A 101 -16.11 -12.18 -3.78
C PRO A 101 -16.23 -10.93 -4.67
N LEU A 102 -15.56 -10.89 -5.83
CA LEU A 102 -15.34 -9.66 -6.61
C LEU A 102 -16.62 -8.95 -7.06
N GLN A 103 -17.72 -9.68 -7.25
CA GLN A 103 -18.98 -9.09 -7.71
C GLN A 103 -19.67 -8.20 -6.65
N SER A 104 -19.43 -8.49 -5.36
CA SER A 104 -20.04 -7.77 -4.24
C SER A 104 -19.06 -6.86 -3.50
N THR A 105 -17.78 -6.91 -3.89
CA THR A 105 -16.71 -6.16 -3.27
C THR A 105 -16.40 -4.90 -4.07
N HIS A 106 -16.20 -3.79 -3.37
CA HIS A 106 -15.67 -2.56 -3.97
C HIS A 106 -14.15 -2.53 -3.79
N PHE A 107 -13.42 -2.20 -4.85
CA PHE A 107 -11.96 -2.10 -4.85
C PHE A 107 -11.58 -0.63 -4.96
N LEU A 108 -11.02 -0.06 -3.90
CA LEU A 108 -10.54 1.31 -3.91
C LEU A 108 -9.04 1.32 -4.19
N TYR A 109 -8.63 1.98 -5.27
CA TYR A 109 -7.22 2.16 -5.62
C TYR A 109 -6.83 3.63 -5.63
N GLY A 110 -5.58 3.93 -5.30
CA GLY A 110 -4.98 5.24 -5.58
C GLY A 110 -4.30 5.26 -6.94
N THR A 111 -4.41 6.38 -7.64
CA THR A 111 -3.75 6.57 -8.94
C THR A 111 -2.23 6.73 -8.83
N ALA A 112 -1.73 7.19 -7.67
CA ALA A 112 -0.31 7.34 -7.36
C ALA A 112 0.24 6.15 -6.53
N ASP A 113 -0.53 5.06 -6.44
CA ASP A 113 -0.08 3.82 -5.82
C ASP A 113 0.93 3.10 -6.74
N GLN A 114 2.18 3.01 -6.28
CA GLN A 114 3.22 2.30 -7.01
C GLN A 114 3.11 0.78 -6.86
N TYR A 115 2.50 0.28 -5.78
CA TYR A 115 2.37 -1.15 -5.53
C TYR A 115 1.32 -1.78 -6.44
N THR A 116 0.34 -0.99 -6.88
CA THR A 116 -0.65 -1.40 -7.87
C THR A 116 -0.75 -0.34 -8.98
N PRO A 117 0.19 -0.35 -9.94
CA PRO A 117 0.20 0.61 -11.04
C PRO A 117 -1.10 0.60 -11.85
N MET A 118 -1.43 1.73 -12.47
CA MET A 118 -2.64 1.87 -13.30
C MET A 118 -2.78 0.82 -14.39
N GLU A 119 -1.67 0.32 -14.94
CA GLU A 119 -1.69 -0.77 -15.92
C GLU A 119 -2.30 -2.05 -15.34
N GLN A 120 -1.95 -2.41 -14.10
CA GLN A 120 -2.52 -3.58 -13.42
C GLN A 120 -4.01 -3.37 -13.10
N ILE A 121 -4.40 -2.16 -12.69
CA ILE A 121 -5.81 -1.81 -12.44
C ILE A 121 -6.63 -1.90 -13.74
N ASN A 122 -6.08 -1.41 -14.84
CA ASN A 122 -6.72 -1.47 -16.15
C ASN A 122 -6.87 -2.92 -16.63
N HIS A 123 -5.83 -3.74 -16.47
CA HIS A 123 -5.89 -5.16 -16.77
C HIS A 123 -6.98 -5.84 -15.91
N PHE A 124 -7.00 -5.58 -14.61
CA PHE A 124 -8.02 -6.09 -13.69
C PHE A 124 -9.45 -5.71 -14.11
N ARG A 125 -9.69 -4.46 -14.55
CA ARG A 125 -11.00 -4.03 -15.07
C ARG A 125 -11.42 -4.75 -16.35
N VAL A 126 -10.47 -5.06 -17.23
CA VAL A 126 -10.74 -5.83 -18.46
C VAL A 126 -11.04 -7.29 -18.13
N THR A 127 -10.29 -7.88 -17.22
CA THR A 127 -10.49 -9.28 -16.78
C THR A 127 -11.80 -9.44 -16.00
N TYR A 128 -12.16 -8.45 -15.18
CA TYR A 128 -13.34 -8.46 -14.31
C TYR A 128 -14.23 -7.23 -14.54
N PRO A 129 -14.98 -7.18 -15.66
CA PRO A 129 -15.79 -6.01 -16.02
C PRO A 129 -16.94 -5.73 -15.02
N ASN A 130 -17.30 -6.72 -14.20
CA ASN A 130 -18.33 -6.60 -13.17
C ASN A 130 -17.77 -6.20 -11.79
N ALA A 131 -16.45 -6.04 -11.64
CA ALA A 131 -15.85 -5.61 -10.39
C ALA A 131 -16.09 -4.11 -10.16
N ASN A 132 -16.50 -3.74 -8.94
CA ASN A 132 -16.76 -2.35 -8.60
C ASN A 132 -15.45 -1.64 -8.25
N VAL A 133 -14.79 -1.03 -9.25
CA VAL A 133 -13.50 -0.36 -9.05
C VAL A 133 -13.68 1.15 -8.84
N ILE A 134 -13.31 1.63 -7.66
CA ILE A 134 -13.34 3.03 -7.24
C ILE A 134 -11.91 3.58 -7.27
N MET A 135 -11.74 4.81 -7.77
CA MET A 135 -10.46 5.51 -7.72
C MET A 135 -10.48 6.58 -6.64
N ALA A 136 -9.48 6.56 -5.77
CA ALA A 136 -9.12 7.71 -4.96
C ALA A 136 -8.45 8.78 -5.84
N ASP A 137 -8.30 9.98 -5.29
CA ASP A 137 -7.71 11.14 -5.96
C ASP A 137 -6.28 10.92 -6.46
N ASP A 138 -5.88 11.80 -7.37
CA ASP A 138 -4.67 11.77 -8.21
C ASP A 138 -3.35 11.70 -7.44
N SER A 139 -3.38 11.97 -6.13
CA SER A 139 -2.20 11.99 -5.27
C SER A 139 -2.14 10.87 -4.23
N CYS A 140 -3.17 10.01 -4.15
CA CYS A 140 -3.28 9.03 -3.08
C CYS A 140 -2.32 7.86 -3.26
N LYS A 141 -1.48 7.61 -2.25
CA LYS A 141 -0.43 6.58 -2.25
C LYS A 141 -0.89 5.36 -1.44
N HIS A 142 -0.22 4.22 -1.63
CA HIS A 142 -0.50 2.98 -0.90
C HIS A 142 -0.58 3.15 0.63
N ALA A 143 0.39 3.87 1.20
CA ALA A 143 0.48 4.10 2.64
C ALA A 143 -0.41 5.28 3.10
N PHE A 144 -1.63 5.41 2.56
CA PHE A 144 -2.55 6.51 2.85
C PHE A 144 -2.85 6.66 4.35
N CYS A 145 -2.82 5.56 5.11
CA CYS A 145 -3.12 5.52 6.53
C CYS A 145 -2.12 6.28 7.42
N VAL A 146 -0.90 6.53 6.95
CA VAL A 146 0.13 7.29 7.67
C VAL A 146 0.26 8.75 7.16
N CYS A 147 -0.63 9.14 6.24
CA CYS A 147 -0.72 10.46 5.65
C CYS A 147 -2.09 11.07 6.02
N PRO A 148 -2.19 12.00 6.98
CA PRO A 148 -3.48 12.47 7.51
C PRO A 148 -4.50 12.92 6.45
N GLU A 149 -4.04 13.67 5.45
CA GLU A 149 -4.89 14.15 4.35
C GLU A 149 -5.43 13.01 3.49
N GLN A 150 -4.57 12.04 3.14
CA GLN A 150 -4.96 10.87 2.34
C GLN A 150 -5.87 9.93 3.14
N SER A 151 -5.60 9.76 4.44
CA SER A 151 -6.46 8.98 5.33
C SER A 151 -7.86 9.56 5.44
N LYS A 152 -7.98 10.89 5.54
CA LYS A 152 -9.27 11.57 5.57
C LYS A 152 -10.03 11.37 4.26
N GLN A 153 -9.34 11.58 3.13
CA GLN A 153 -9.92 11.40 1.81
C GLN A 153 -10.43 9.97 1.58
N VAL A 154 -9.62 8.96 1.87
CA VAL A 154 -10.04 7.55 1.74
C VAL A 154 -11.26 7.26 2.62
N ALA A 155 -11.31 7.82 3.82
CA ALA A 155 -12.47 7.67 4.71
C ALA A 155 -13.73 8.32 4.13
N GLU A 156 -13.62 9.52 3.55
CA GLU A 156 -14.73 10.21 2.89
C GLU A 156 -15.24 9.44 1.66
N THR A 157 -14.34 8.97 0.80
CA THR A 157 -14.70 8.14 -0.36
C THR A 157 -15.38 6.84 0.06
N THR A 158 -14.87 6.18 1.11
CA THR A 158 -15.45 4.96 1.65
C THR A 158 -16.84 5.23 2.23
N ALA A 159 -17.03 6.33 2.95
CA ALA A 159 -18.32 6.73 3.52
C ALA A 159 -19.36 7.00 2.43
N SER A 160 -19.00 7.70 1.36
CA SER A 160 -19.87 7.93 0.20
C SER A 160 -20.29 6.62 -0.46
N CYS A 161 -19.34 5.70 -0.69
CA CYS A 161 -19.63 4.38 -1.25
C CYS A 161 -20.63 3.59 -0.40
N ILE A 162 -20.46 3.58 0.93
CA ILE A 162 -21.39 2.91 1.84
C ILE A 162 -22.79 3.53 1.76
N GLN A 163 -22.90 4.86 1.68
CA GLN A 163 -24.18 5.56 1.59
C GLN A 163 -24.91 5.25 0.29
N GLU A 164 -24.20 5.20 -0.84
CA GLU A 164 -24.75 4.84 -2.15
C GLU A 164 -25.26 3.39 -2.15
N THR A 165 -24.45 2.43 -1.67
CA THR A 165 -24.85 1.02 -1.59
C THR A 165 -26.05 0.82 -0.66
N CYS A 166 -26.11 1.53 0.48
CA CYS A 166 -27.29 1.51 1.34
C CYS A 166 -28.53 2.07 0.62
N SER A 167 -28.39 3.19 -0.08
CA SER A 167 -29.52 3.85 -0.75
C SER A 167 -30.13 2.98 -1.86
N LEU A 168 -29.29 2.23 -2.59
CA LEU A 168 -29.74 1.27 -3.61
C LEU A 168 -30.49 0.08 -2.99
N ASN A 169 -30.03 -0.43 -1.85
CA ASN A 169 -30.62 -1.59 -1.18
C ASN A 169 -31.92 -1.29 -0.42
N TYR A 170 -32.21 -0.01 -0.12
CA TYR A 170 -33.40 0.43 0.62
C TYR A 170 -34.31 1.39 -0.18
N SER A 171 -34.16 1.44 -1.50
CA SER A 171 -35.14 2.11 -2.37
C SER A 171 -36.43 1.26 -2.46
N PRO A 172 -37.63 1.85 -2.22
CA PRO A 172 -38.89 1.13 -2.11
C PRO A 172 -39.36 0.46 -3.42
#